data_AF-A0A652KFF5-F1
#
_entry.id   AF-A0A652KFF5-F1
#
_cell.length_a   1.000
_cell.length_b   1.000
_cell.length_c   1.000
_cell.angle_alpha   90.00
_cell.angle_beta   90.00
_cell.angle_gamma   90.00
#
_symmetry.space_group_name_H-M   'P 1'
#
loop_
_entity.id
_entity.type
_entity.pdbx_description
1 polymer ?
#
loop_
_entity_poly.entity_id
_entity_poly.type
_entity_poly.pdbx_seq_one_letter_code
_entity_poly.pdbx_strand_id
1 'polypeptide(L)'
;MTASAPAAHLAQLNLATLLHPLDDPRMAPFVEMLDPVNAAADAAPGFVWRLVEEGSPDATGLRPAGEGVIVNMSVWESQEALWDFTYRSGHLEVMRGRRDWFARHVEAHLVLWWVPAGHRPTVGEALERLADLRAHGPSPRAFTFSSRGPAARAATAPDAGTAEPTRRRTPRRIWILAALALMLMLCEGVANDWSVLHLRDVLDAPAATAALAYGAFSTAMTAGRLLADRLTGRFGAVAILRHGSAVAALGLTAAALSPWIPLALAGWAVFGAGLSGCIPQLFSAAGHADSDAAGVNVSRVAGLGYLGMLAGPAVIGPLTHLVPLNLTFLLPVAFCVVAAGAAGILREPEPEPTRPGVRPRTETV
;
A
#
# COMPACT_ATOMS: atom_id res chain seq x y z
N MET A 1 -36.72 -20.96 9.12
CA MET A 1 -36.22 -19.59 9.34
C MET A 1 -35.59 -19.14 8.04
N THR A 2 -36.32 -18.40 7.21
CA THR A 2 -35.79 -17.79 5.98
C THR A 2 -34.80 -16.70 6.38
N ALA A 3 -33.53 -16.85 5.98
CA ALA A 3 -32.54 -15.80 6.17
C ALA A 3 -33.05 -14.53 5.44
N SER A 4 -33.06 -13.40 6.15
CA SER A 4 -33.40 -12.10 5.54
C SER A 4 -32.45 -11.86 4.36
N ALA A 5 -32.99 -11.57 3.18
CA ALA A 5 -32.19 -11.20 2.02
C ALA A 5 -31.24 -10.03 2.39
N PRO A 6 -29.99 -10.02 1.92
CA PRO A 6 -29.06 -8.96 2.23
C PRO A 6 -29.60 -7.61 1.72
N ALA A 7 -29.48 -6.56 2.54
CA ALA A 7 -30.02 -5.23 2.21
C ALA A 7 -29.24 -4.50 1.09
N ALA A 8 -28.09 -5.05 0.67
CA ALA A 8 -27.24 -4.49 -0.37
C ALA A 8 -26.56 -5.60 -1.16
N HIS A 9 -26.25 -5.34 -2.43
CA HIS A 9 -25.44 -6.18 -3.30
C HIS A 9 -24.16 -5.44 -3.70
N LEU A 10 -23.14 -6.18 -4.09
CA LEU A 10 -21.86 -5.66 -4.58
C LEU A 10 -21.89 -5.58 -6.11
N ALA A 11 -21.79 -4.38 -6.65
CA ALA A 11 -21.55 -4.13 -8.06
C ALA A 11 -20.05 -4.11 -8.37
N GLN A 12 -19.70 -4.55 -9.56
CA GLN A 12 -18.34 -4.62 -10.07
C GLN A 12 -18.31 -4.17 -11.52
N LEU A 13 -17.32 -3.35 -11.89
CA LEU A 13 -17.00 -2.96 -13.27
C LEU A 13 -15.54 -3.29 -13.54
N ASN A 14 -15.26 -3.88 -14.70
CA ASN A 14 -13.93 -4.10 -15.24
C ASN A 14 -13.85 -3.55 -16.68
N LEU A 15 -12.82 -2.74 -16.95
CA LEU A 15 -12.46 -2.27 -18.29
C LEU A 15 -11.20 -2.98 -18.77
N ALA A 16 -11.28 -3.65 -19.91
CA ALA A 16 -10.11 -4.27 -20.52
C ALA A 16 -9.85 -3.67 -21.90
N THR A 17 -8.61 -3.25 -22.15
CA THR A 17 -8.17 -2.78 -23.48
C THR A 17 -7.64 -3.98 -24.25
N LEU A 18 -8.25 -4.27 -25.39
CA LEU A 18 -7.88 -5.37 -26.27
C LEU A 18 -6.56 -5.06 -27.00
N LEU A 19 -5.72 -6.09 -27.19
CA LEU A 19 -4.53 -5.99 -28.04
C LEU A 19 -4.88 -6.02 -29.54
N HIS A 20 -5.94 -6.73 -29.90
CA HIS A 20 -6.43 -6.90 -31.26
C HIS A 20 -7.97 -6.83 -31.32
N PRO A 21 -8.56 -6.48 -32.48
CA PRO A 21 -10.00 -6.59 -32.70
C PRO A 21 -10.55 -7.99 -32.40
N LEU A 22 -11.81 -8.11 -31.96
CA LEU A 22 -12.40 -9.40 -31.54
C LEU A 22 -12.55 -10.42 -32.68
N ASP A 23 -12.62 -9.95 -33.93
CA ASP A 23 -12.66 -10.78 -35.14
C ASP A 23 -11.27 -11.26 -35.60
N ASP A 24 -10.19 -10.81 -34.95
CA ASP A 24 -8.84 -11.29 -35.21
C ASP A 24 -8.68 -12.75 -34.74
N PRO A 25 -8.10 -13.65 -35.55
CA PRO A 25 -7.87 -15.05 -35.16
C PRO A 25 -7.13 -15.24 -33.83
N ARG A 26 -6.29 -14.28 -33.44
CA ARG A 26 -5.58 -14.30 -32.14
C ARG A 26 -6.50 -14.13 -30.94
N MET A 27 -7.68 -13.54 -31.15
CA MET A 27 -8.71 -13.38 -30.12
C MET A 27 -9.68 -14.56 -30.06
N ALA A 28 -9.64 -15.51 -31.00
CA ALA A 28 -10.57 -16.65 -31.05
C ALA A 28 -10.61 -17.46 -29.74
N PRO A 29 -9.48 -17.81 -29.09
CA PRO A 29 -9.52 -18.53 -27.81
C PRO A 29 -10.22 -17.74 -26.70
N PHE A 30 -10.12 -16.40 -26.72
CA PHE A 30 -10.82 -15.55 -25.76
C PHE A 30 -12.33 -15.51 -26.04
N VAL A 31 -12.72 -15.34 -27.31
CA VAL A 31 -14.12 -15.30 -27.73
C VAL A 31 -14.83 -16.62 -27.42
N GLU A 32 -14.19 -17.76 -27.68
CA GLU A 32 -14.72 -19.10 -27.37
C GLU A 32 -14.96 -19.33 -25.86
N MET A 33 -14.25 -18.61 -24.99
CA MET A 33 -14.42 -18.71 -23.54
C MET A 33 -15.54 -17.82 -22.99
N LEU A 34 -16.06 -16.85 -23.75
CA LEU A 34 -17.07 -15.90 -23.26
C LEU A 34 -18.33 -16.62 -22.79
N ASP A 35 -18.89 -17.51 -23.62
CA ASP A 35 -20.12 -18.25 -23.31
C ASP A 35 -19.94 -19.18 -22.09
N PRO A 36 -18.91 -20.05 -22.02
CA PRO A 36 -18.65 -20.86 -20.83
C PRO A 36 -18.48 -20.05 -19.54
N VAL A 37 -17.79 -18.90 -19.61
CA VAL A 37 -17.54 -18.04 -18.44
C VAL A 37 -18.82 -17.33 -18.00
N ASN A 38 -19.63 -16.83 -18.94
CA ASN A 38 -20.92 -16.22 -18.65
C ASN A 38 -21.88 -17.24 -18.03
N ALA A 39 -21.96 -18.45 -18.59
CA ALA A 39 -22.76 -19.53 -18.02
C ALA A 39 -22.28 -19.95 -16.62
N ALA A 40 -20.97 -19.97 -16.39
CA ALA A 40 -20.40 -20.24 -15.07
C ALA A 40 -20.72 -19.13 -14.06
N ALA A 41 -20.76 -17.87 -14.49
CA ALA A 41 -21.19 -16.75 -13.65
C ALA A 41 -22.68 -16.87 -13.30
N ASP A 42 -23.54 -17.14 -14.30
CA ASP A 42 -24.98 -17.28 -14.14
C ASP A 42 -25.35 -18.44 -13.18
N ALA A 43 -24.51 -19.47 -13.09
CA ALA A 43 -24.67 -20.60 -12.17
C ALA A 43 -23.96 -20.42 -10.80
N ALA A 44 -23.19 -19.35 -10.61
CA ALA A 44 -22.38 -19.17 -9.41
C ALA A 44 -23.22 -18.80 -8.17
N PRO A 45 -22.95 -19.41 -7.00
CA PRO A 45 -23.60 -19.00 -5.75
C PRO A 45 -23.37 -17.51 -5.46
N GLY A 46 -24.46 -16.79 -5.17
CA GLY A 46 -24.42 -15.36 -4.88
C GLY A 46 -24.28 -14.45 -6.10
N PHE A 47 -24.40 -14.97 -7.33
CA PHE A 47 -24.55 -14.15 -8.53
C PHE A 47 -25.95 -13.54 -8.60
N VAL A 48 -26.06 -12.25 -8.92
CA VAL A 48 -27.34 -11.53 -8.99
C VAL A 48 -27.66 -11.07 -10.40
N TRP A 49 -26.70 -10.45 -11.09
CA TRP A 49 -26.93 -9.85 -12.41
C TRP A 49 -25.62 -9.56 -13.14
N ARG A 50 -25.66 -9.53 -14.48
CA ARG A 50 -24.58 -8.99 -15.32
C ARG A 50 -25.14 -8.12 -16.44
N LEU A 51 -24.32 -7.17 -16.88
CA LEU A 51 -24.59 -6.35 -18.05
C LEU A 51 -24.56 -7.22 -19.30
N VAL A 52 -25.59 -7.06 -20.12
CA VAL A 52 -25.72 -7.62 -21.45
C VAL A 52 -26.12 -6.50 -22.39
N GLU A 53 -25.64 -6.53 -23.63
CA GLU A 53 -26.13 -5.65 -24.68
C GLU A 53 -27.53 -6.09 -25.14
N GLU A 54 -28.35 -5.13 -25.55
CA GLU A 54 -29.72 -5.41 -25.98
C GLU A 54 -29.73 -6.29 -27.23
N GLY A 55 -30.19 -7.53 -27.09
CA GLY A 55 -30.19 -8.54 -28.16
C GLY A 55 -28.92 -9.41 -28.25
N SER A 56 -27.97 -9.27 -27.31
CA SER A 56 -26.73 -10.05 -27.25
C SER A 56 -26.63 -10.88 -25.95
N PRO A 57 -25.97 -12.05 -25.96
CA PRO A 57 -25.71 -12.81 -24.74
C PRO A 57 -24.67 -12.16 -23.82
N ASP A 58 -23.93 -11.12 -24.25
CA ASP A 58 -22.89 -10.45 -23.46
C ASP A 58 -22.80 -8.93 -23.71
N ALA A 59 -21.89 -8.26 -22.99
CA ALA A 59 -21.65 -6.81 -23.09
C ALA A 59 -20.43 -6.45 -23.97
N THR A 60 -19.84 -7.41 -24.69
CA THR A 60 -18.62 -7.21 -25.45
C THR A 60 -18.80 -6.38 -26.72
N GLY A 61 -20.04 -6.01 -27.09
CA GLY A 61 -20.33 -5.01 -28.12
C GLY A 61 -20.38 -3.56 -27.60
N LEU A 62 -20.53 -3.36 -26.27
CA LEU A 62 -20.55 -2.03 -25.68
C LEU A 62 -19.15 -1.41 -25.66
N ARG A 63 -19.01 -0.18 -26.17
CA ARG A 63 -17.74 0.58 -26.26
C ARG A 63 -17.77 1.90 -25.47
N PRO A 64 -18.05 1.89 -24.15
CA PRO A 64 -18.28 3.12 -23.41
C PRO A 64 -17.00 3.94 -23.12
N ALA A 65 -15.81 3.38 -23.38
CA ALA A 65 -14.51 4.00 -23.08
C ALA A 65 -13.56 4.06 -24.29
N GLY A 66 -14.09 3.93 -25.51
CA GLY A 66 -13.33 4.02 -26.77
C GLY A 66 -13.28 2.72 -27.58
N GLU A 67 -12.83 2.83 -28.84
CA GLU A 67 -12.59 1.65 -29.69
C GLU A 67 -11.48 0.78 -29.09
N GLY A 68 -11.73 -0.53 -28.99
CA GLY A 68 -10.80 -1.49 -28.40
C GLY A 68 -10.90 -1.63 -26.87
N VAL A 69 -11.87 -1.01 -26.20
CA VAL A 69 -12.13 -1.26 -24.77
C VAL A 69 -13.41 -2.07 -24.60
N ILE A 70 -13.29 -3.22 -23.96
CA ILE A 70 -14.44 -4.03 -23.52
C ILE A 70 -14.79 -3.69 -22.07
N VAL A 71 -16.09 -3.76 -21.79
CA VAL A 71 -16.63 -3.56 -20.45
C VAL A 71 -17.28 -4.86 -19.97
N ASN A 72 -17.00 -5.22 -18.73
CA ASN A 72 -17.75 -6.23 -18.01
C ASN A 72 -18.27 -5.63 -16.72
N MET A 73 -19.57 -5.80 -16.45
CA MET A 73 -20.19 -5.31 -15.23
C MET A 73 -21.12 -6.37 -14.65
N SER A 74 -21.01 -6.64 -13.36
CA SER A 74 -21.78 -7.67 -12.67
C SER A 74 -22.15 -7.24 -11.24
N VAL A 75 -23.17 -7.89 -10.68
CA VAL A 75 -23.70 -7.65 -9.32
C VAL A 75 -23.79 -8.99 -8.60
N TRP A 76 -23.35 -8.99 -7.34
CA TRP A 76 -23.19 -10.16 -6.50
C TRP A 76 -23.75 -9.91 -5.10
N GLU A 77 -24.18 -10.94 -4.39
CA GLU A 77 -24.67 -10.81 -3.01
C GLU A 77 -23.57 -10.40 -2.03
N SER A 78 -22.31 -10.73 -2.33
CA SER A 78 -21.17 -10.42 -1.46
C SER A 78 -19.85 -10.33 -2.22
N GLN A 79 -18.85 -9.72 -1.57
CA GLN A 79 -17.47 -9.67 -2.06
C GLN A 79 -16.83 -11.07 -2.11
N GLU A 80 -17.21 -11.97 -1.18
CA GLU A 80 -16.71 -13.34 -1.13
C GLU A 80 -17.22 -14.16 -2.33
N ALA A 81 -18.52 -14.05 -2.66
CA ALA A 81 -19.10 -14.73 -3.82
C ALA A 81 -18.41 -14.34 -5.13
N LEU A 82 -18.20 -13.03 -5.34
CA LEU A 82 -17.46 -12.52 -6.49
C LEU A 82 -15.98 -12.97 -6.50
N TRP A 83 -15.33 -13.01 -5.33
CA TRP A 83 -13.95 -13.49 -5.21
C TRP A 83 -13.81 -14.97 -5.57
N ASP A 84 -14.71 -15.80 -5.05
CA ASP A 84 -14.73 -17.24 -5.31
C ASP A 84 -15.00 -17.53 -6.79
N PHE A 85 -15.95 -16.81 -7.42
CA PHE A 85 -16.11 -16.89 -8.87
C PHE A 85 -14.82 -16.48 -9.60
N THR A 86 -14.21 -15.35 -9.23
CA THR A 86 -13.05 -14.82 -9.97
C THR A 86 -11.83 -15.74 -9.91
N TYR A 87 -11.57 -16.38 -8.76
CA TYR A 87 -10.31 -17.07 -8.48
C TYR A 87 -10.43 -18.58 -8.23
N ARG A 88 -11.65 -19.10 -8.00
CA ARG A 88 -11.89 -20.52 -7.71
C ARG A 88 -12.82 -21.21 -8.72
N SER A 89 -13.16 -20.54 -9.82
CA SER A 89 -13.97 -21.11 -10.93
C SER A 89 -13.17 -21.22 -12.24
N GLY A 90 -13.83 -21.67 -13.31
CA GLY A 90 -13.30 -21.65 -14.68
C GLY A 90 -12.84 -20.26 -15.17
N HIS A 91 -13.28 -19.17 -14.53
CA HIS A 91 -12.78 -17.82 -14.79
C HIS A 91 -11.26 -17.67 -14.56
N LEU A 92 -10.65 -18.54 -13.73
CA LEU A 92 -9.21 -18.53 -13.48
C LEU A 92 -8.39 -18.79 -14.76
N GLU A 93 -8.92 -19.55 -15.72
CA GLU A 93 -8.24 -19.84 -16.98
C GLU A 93 -8.09 -18.58 -17.84
N VAL A 94 -9.14 -17.77 -17.93
CA VAL A 94 -9.09 -16.44 -18.56
C VAL A 94 -8.06 -15.53 -17.86
N MET A 95 -8.01 -15.59 -16.53
CA MET A 95 -7.06 -14.78 -15.76
C MET A 95 -5.59 -15.19 -15.98
N ARG A 96 -5.31 -16.47 -16.29
CA ARG A 96 -3.96 -16.95 -16.63
C ARG A 96 -3.52 -16.48 -18.01
N GLY A 97 -4.40 -16.51 -19.00
CA GLY A 97 -4.13 -16.11 -20.39
C GLY A 97 -4.27 -14.61 -20.67
N ARG A 98 -4.74 -13.81 -19.72
CA ARG A 98 -5.08 -12.38 -19.90
C ARG A 98 -4.03 -11.51 -20.62
N ARG A 99 -2.74 -11.86 -20.53
CA ARG A 99 -1.64 -11.09 -21.13
C ARG A 99 -1.57 -11.24 -22.65
N ASP A 100 -2.18 -12.29 -23.18
CA ASP A 100 -2.21 -12.60 -24.61
C ASP A 100 -3.33 -11.82 -25.34
N TRP A 101 -4.32 -11.31 -24.59
CA TRP A 101 -5.50 -10.64 -25.15
C TRP A 101 -5.62 -9.17 -24.72
N PHE A 102 -5.07 -8.79 -23.56
CA PHE A 102 -5.28 -7.47 -22.99
C PHE A 102 -3.99 -6.68 -22.75
N ALA A 103 -4.05 -5.38 -23.04
CA ALA A 103 -2.99 -4.45 -22.72
C ALA A 103 -2.82 -4.32 -21.19
N ARG A 104 -1.58 -4.07 -20.76
CA ARG A 104 -1.28 -3.85 -19.35
C ARG A 104 -1.74 -2.45 -18.94
N HIS A 105 -2.69 -2.38 -18.02
CA HIS A 105 -3.16 -1.12 -17.45
C HIS A 105 -2.18 -0.56 -16.41
N VAL A 106 -1.90 0.74 -16.50
CA VAL A 106 -1.11 1.49 -15.51
C VAL A 106 -2.03 2.09 -14.42
N GLU A 107 -3.30 2.30 -14.74
CA GLU A 107 -4.32 2.84 -13.83
C GLU A 107 -5.32 1.77 -13.36
N ALA A 108 -6.18 2.14 -12.40
CA ALA A 108 -7.27 1.28 -11.95
C ALA A 108 -8.22 0.99 -13.12
N HIS A 109 -8.43 -0.30 -13.41
CA HIS A 109 -9.32 -0.78 -14.47
C HIS A 109 -10.51 -1.58 -13.92
N LEU A 110 -10.48 -1.88 -12.61
CA LEU A 110 -11.52 -2.56 -11.86
C LEU A 110 -12.03 -1.61 -10.77
N VAL A 111 -13.35 -1.55 -10.56
CA VAL A 111 -13.97 -0.90 -9.40
C VAL A 111 -15.12 -1.75 -8.87
N LEU A 112 -15.27 -1.74 -7.55
CA LEU A 112 -16.30 -2.39 -6.75
C LEU A 112 -17.04 -1.32 -5.93
N TRP A 113 -18.35 -1.45 -5.79
CA TRP A 113 -19.16 -0.57 -4.93
C TRP A 113 -20.44 -1.27 -4.49
N TRP A 114 -21.02 -0.83 -3.37
CA TRP A 114 -22.28 -1.38 -2.89
C TRP A 114 -23.46 -0.67 -3.55
N VAL A 115 -24.47 -1.45 -3.92
CA VAL A 115 -25.75 -1.00 -4.46
C VAL A 115 -26.89 -1.55 -3.63
N PRO A 116 -28.04 -0.85 -3.50
CA PRO A 116 -29.23 -1.42 -2.88
C PRO A 116 -29.63 -2.74 -3.52
N ALA A 117 -30.12 -3.69 -2.72
CA ALA A 117 -30.63 -4.95 -3.27
C ALA A 117 -31.75 -4.67 -4.29
N GLY A 118 -31.62 -5.24 -5.49
CA GLY A 118 -32.52 -4.99 -6.62
C GLY A 118 -32.13 -3.83 -7.55
N HIS A 119 -31.16 -2.99 -7.18
CA HIS A 119 -30.62 -1.94 -8.07
C HIS A 119 -29.75 -2.55 -9.16
N ARG A 120 -30.00 -2.16 -10.41
CA ARG A 120 -29.16 -2.52 -11.56
C ARG A 120 -28.33 -1.30 -11.96
N PRO A 121 -27.02 -1.30 -11.69
CA PRO A 121 -26.19 -0.13 -11.97
C PRO A 121 -26.10 0.13 -13.47
N THR A 122 -25.95 1.41 -13.82
CA THR A 122 -25.72 1.82 -15.22
C THR A 122 -24.22 1.89 -15.53
N VAL A 123 -23.86 1.82 -16.81
CA VAL A 123 -22.46 2.02 -17.23
C VAL A 123 -21.96 3.41 -16.83
N GLY A 124 -22.82 4.44 -16.91
CA GLY A 124 -22.47 5.80 -16.48
C GLY A 124 -22.14 5.88 -14.99
N GLU A 125 -22.97 5.27 -14.14
CA GLU A 125 -22.71 5.16 -12.69
C GLU A 125 -21.36 4.45 -12.43
N ALA A 126 -21.11 3.36 -13.13
CA ALA A 126 -19.89 2.58 -12.96
C ALA A 126 -18.63 3.34 -13.38
N LEU A 127 -18.70 4.11 -14.47
CA LEU A 127 -17.60 4.97 -14.94
C LEU A 127 -17.35 6.13 -13.98
N GLU A 128 -18.39 6.72 -13.39
CA GLU A 128 -18.24 7.72 -12.31
C GLU A 128 -17.47 7.11 -11.12
N ARG A 129 -17.84 5.90 -10.67
CA ARG A 129 -17.11 5.19 -9.60
C ARG A 129 -15.66 4.92 -9.95
N LEU A 130 -15.39 4.52 -11.19
CA LEU A 130 -14.02 4.26 -11.63
C LEU A 130 -13.18 5.56 -11.71
N ALA A 131 -13.78 6.66 -12.17
CA ALA A 131 -13.14 7.96 -12.18
C ALA A 131 -12.83 8.44 -10.75
N ASP A 132 -13.76 8.28 -9.81
CA ASP A 132 -13.55 8.56 -8.40
C ASP A 132 -12.37 7.75 -7.83
N LEU A 133 -12.32 6.45 -8.11
CA LEU A 133 -11.25 5.57 -7.66
C LEU A 133 -9.89 5.98 -8.24
N ARG A 134 -9.81 6.37 -9.52
CA ARG A 134 -8.57 6.82 -10.17
C ARG A 134 -8.09 8.16 -9.61
N ALA A 135 -9.01 9.11 -9.43
CA ALA A 135 -8.69 10.44 -8.96
C ALA A 135 -8.34 10.48 -7.46
N HIS A 136 -9.03 9.68 -6.65
CA HIS A 136 -9.00 9.82 -5.19
C HIS A 136 -8.51 8.57 -4.43
N GLY A 137 -8.33 7.44 -5.13
CA GLY A 137 -8.00 6.15 -4.52
C GLY A 137 -9.21 5.45 -3.88
N PRO A 138 -9.00 4.28 -3.24
CA PRO A 138 -10.09 3.47 -2.68
C PRO A 138 -10.89 4.20 -1.61
N SER A 139 -12.22 4.08 -1.68
CA SER A 139 -13.17 4.70 -0.76
C SER A 139 -14.40 3.81 -0.52
N PRO A 140 -15.24 4.12 0.48
CA PRO A 140 -16.53 3.46 0.69
C PRO A 140 -17.45 3.43 -0.53
N ARG A 141 -17.32 4.40 -1.45
CA ARG A 141 -18.15 4.52 -2.67
C ARG A 141 -17.54 3.80 -3.87
N ALA A 142 -16.25 3.52 -3.87
CA ALA A 142 -15.52 2.92 -4.99
C ALA A 142 -14.20 2.31 -4.49
N PHE A 143 -14.05 0.99 -4.59
CA PHE A 143 -12.89 0.26 -4.07
C PHE A 143 -12.51 -0.93 -4.99
N THR A 144 -11.47 -1.68 -4.67
CA THR A 144 -11.03 -2.89 -5.41
C THR A 144 -10.94 -4.09 -4.49
N PHE A 145 -10.68 -5.29 -5.00
CA PHE A 145 -10.44 -6.48 -4.15
C PHE A 145 -9.30 -6.31 -3.14
N SER A 146 -8.28 -5.51 -3.46
CA SER A 146 -7.13 -5.25 -2.59
C SER A 146 -7.44 -4.32 -1.42
N SER A 147 -8.63 -3.71 -1.38
CA SER A 147 -9.13 -2.86 -0.30
C SER A 147 -10.45 -3.41 0.22
N ARG A 148 -10.57 -3.72 1.51
CA ARG A 148 -11.86 -4.13 2.09
C ARG A 148 -12.82 -2.95 2.02
N GLY A 149 -13.94 -3.11 1.33
CA GLY A 149 -15.02 -2.14 1.35
C GLY A 149 -15.73 -2.12 2.70
N PRO A 150 -16.51 -1.07 3.01
CA PRO A 150 -17.37 -1.04 4.20
C PRO A 150 -18.38 -2.20 4.17
N ALA A 151 -18.89 -2.61 5.33
CA ALA A 151 -19.92 -3.65 5.38
C ALA A 151 -21.19 -3.17 4.65
N ALA A 152 -21.84 -4.08 3.90
CA ALA A 152 -23.07 -3.85 3.13
C ALA A 152 -24.14 -3.02 3.87
N ARG A 153 -24.31 -3.24 5.17
CA ARG A 153 -25.32 -2.57 6.02
C ARG A 153 -25.02 -1.09 6.30
N ALA A 154 -23.76 -0.65 6.19
CA ALA A 154 -23.38 0.75 6.37
C ALA A 154 -23.45 1.56 5.07
N ALA A 155 -23.51 0.89 3.91
CA ALA A 155 -23.47 1.53 2.60
C ALA A 155 -24.86 1.88 2.02
N THR A 156 -25.94 1.24 2.48
CA THR A 156 -27.31 1.42 1.97
C THR A 156 -28.22 2.30 2.83
N ALA A 157 -27.67 3.06 3.79
CA ALA A 157 -28.46 4.09 4.45
C ALA A 157 -28.96 5.11 3.41
N PRO A 158 -30.26 5.45 3.38
CA PRO A 158 -30.82 6.33 2.36
C PRO A 158 -30.13 7.69 2.38
N ASP A 159 -29.88 8.21 1.18
CA ASP A 159 -29.17 9.43 0.85
C ASP A 159 -29.74 10.64 1.62
N ALA A 160 -29.24 10.88 2.82
CA ALA A 160 -29.36 12.18 3.49
C ALA A 160 -28.42 13.11 2.72
N GLY A 161 -29.00 13.85 1.78
CA GLY A 161 -28.32 14.49 0.67
C GLY A 161 -27.06 15.28 0.99
N THR A 162 -26.15 15.32 0.03
CA THR A 162 -25.06 16.31 -0.10
C THR A 162 -24.26 16.60 1.18
N ALA A 163 -24.09 15.62 2.06
CA ALA A 163 -22.95 15.64 2.96
C ALA A 163 -21.71 15.34 2.12
N GLU A 164 -20.98 16.39 1.72
CA GLU A 164 -19.59 16.27 1.26
C GLU A 164 -18.89 15.20 2.10
N PRO A 165 -18.09 14.28 1.51
CA PRO A 165 -17.35 13.33 2.29
C PRO A 165 -16.49 14.16 3.24
N THR A 166 -16.86 14.19 4.52
CA THR A 166 -16.13 14.95 5.52
C THR A 166 -14.71 14.43 5.44
N ARG A 167 -13.84 15.23 4.82
CA ARG A 167 -12.46 14.90 4.46
C ARG A 167 -11.82 14.44 5.77
N ARG A 168 -11.79 13.14 6.04
CA ARG A 168 -11.24 12.62 7.30
C ARG A 168 -9.78 13.03 7.26
N ARG A 169 -9.47 14.10 8.00
CA ARG A 169 -8.12 14.67 8.02
C ARG A 169 -7.21 13.54 8.45
N THR A 170 -6.23 13.24 7.62
CA THR A 170 -5.23 12.22 7.94
C THR A 170 -4.65 12.56 9.30
N PRO A 171 -4.70 11.62 10.28
CA PRO A 171 -4.29 11.95 11.63
C PRO A 171 -2.82 12.37 11.62
N ARG A 172 -2.50 13.41 12.41
CA ARG A 172 -1.13 13.96 12.52
C ARG A 172 -0.08 12.87 12.75
N ARG A 173 -0.45 11.80 13.46
CA ARG A 173 0.38 10.61 13.70
C ARG A 173 0.91 9.99 12.39
N ILE A 174 0.08 9.86 11.35
CA ILE A 174 0.49 9.24 10.07
C ILE A 174 1.53 10.10 9.35
N TRP A 175 1.35 11.42 9.37
CA TRP A 175 2.35 12.34 8.80
C TRP A 175 3.67 12.30 9.56
N ILE A 176 3.64 12.13 10.88
CA ILE A 176 4.85 11.93 11.69
C ILE A 176 5.52 10.60 11.30
N LEU A 177 4.76 9.50 11.18
CA LEU A 177 5.30 8.21 10.73
C LEU A 177 5.92 8.31 9.32
N ALA A 178 5.27 9.02 8.41
CA ALA A 178 5.76 9.23 7.05
C ALA A 178 7.04 10.08 7.04
N ALA A 179 7.11 11.14 7.85
CA ALA A 179 8.32 11.96 7.99
C ALA A 179 9.49 11.15 8.58
N LEU A 180 9.23 10.32 9.59
CA LEU A 180 10.24 9.41 10.15
C LEU A 180 10.71 8.37 9.12
N ALA A 181 9.79 7.85 8.29
CA ALA A 181 10.14 6.92 7.22
C ALA A 181 11.03 7.59 6.17
N LEU A 182 10.69 8.82 5.75
CA LEU A 182 11.53 9.63 4.85
C LEU A 182 12.93 9.85 5.43
N MET A 183 13.01 10.26 6.69
CA MET A 183 14.29 10.50 7.37
C MET A 183 15.18 9.25 7.40
N LEU A 184 14.61 8.11 7.79
CA LEU A 184 15.36 6.84 7.90
C LEU A 184 15.67 6.21 6.53
N MET A 185 14.78 6.35 5.55
CA MET A 185 15.07 5.88 4.18
C MET A 185 16.09 6.78 3.49
N LEU A 186 16.13 8.09 3.80
CA LEU A 186 17.23 8.97 3.39
C LEU A 186 18.56 8.50 3.99
N CYS A 187 18.57 8.11 5.27
CA CYS A 187 19.75 7.52 5.90
C CYS A 187 20.26 6.27 5.13
N GLU A 188 19.35 5.41 4.68
CA GLU A 188 19.66 4.25 3.82
C GLU A 188 20.19 4.67 2.44
N GLY A 189 19.55 5.66 1.79
CA GLY A 189 20.03 6.24 0.53
C GLY A 189 21.45 6.80 0.64
N VAL A 190 21.76 7.49 1.75
CA VAL A 190 23.10 8.02 1.99
C VAL A 190 24.15 6.91 2.09
N ALA A 191 23.82 5.78 2.73
CA ALA A 191 24.71 4.63 2.75
C ALA A 191 24.93 4.03 1.36
N ASN A 192 23.90 3.95 0.52
CA ASN A 192 24.01 3.41 -0.84
C ASN A 192 24.95 4.24 -1.72
N ASP A 193 24.81 5.56 -1.67
CA ASP A 193 25.50 6.45 -2.60
C ASP A 193 26.89 6.90 -2.09
N TRP A 194 27.03 7.09 -0.78
CA TRP A 194 28.18 7.80 -0.20
C TRP A 194 29.09 6.95 0.69
N SER A 195 28.72 5.71 1.04
CA SER A 195 29.56 4.88 1.93
C SER A 195 30.90 4.51 1.31
N VAL A 196 30.93 4.20 0.01
CA VAL A 196 32.17 3.92 -0.74
C VAL A 196 32.98 5.20 -0.93
N LEU A 197 32.31 6.30 -1.31
CA LEU A 197 32.93 7.61 -1.50
C LEU A 197 33.56 8.12 -0.20
N HIS A 198 32.96 7.86 0.95
CA HIS A 198 33.52 8.19 2.24
C HIS A 198 34.92 7.57 2.44
N LEU A 199 35.05 6.25 2.24
CA LEU A 199 36.33 5.58 2.43
C LEU A 199 37.35 5.99 1.36
N ARG A 200 36.90 6.17 0.11
CA ARG A 200 37.79 6.52 -1.01
C ARG A 200 38.28 7.96 -0.93
N ASP A 201 37.38 8.92 -0.72
CA ASP A 201 37.64 10.35 -0.88
C ASP A 201 38.02 11.05 0.45
N VAL A 202 37.72 10.45 1.60
CA VAL A 202 38.07 11.00 2.93
C VAL A 202 39.20 10.24 3.60
N LEU A 203 39.25 8.91 3.45
CA LEU A 203 40.26 8.05 4.08
C LEU A 203 41.32 7.53 3.10
N ASP A 204 41.30 8.00 1.85
CA ASP A 204 42.21 7.59 0.76
C ASP A 204 42.32 6.06 0.58
N ALA A 205 41.24 5.34 0.87
CA ALA A 205 41.24 3.89 0.81
C ALA A 205 41.27 3.38 -0.65
N PRO A 206 41.98 2.27 -0.95
CA PRO A 206 41.91 1.62 -2.25
C PRO A 206 40.47 1.25 -2.61
N ALA A 207 40.12 1.27 -3.91
CA ALA A 207 38.76 1.02 -4.38
C ALA A 207 38.14 -0.31 -3.85
N ALA A 208 38.96 -1.36 -3.77
CA ALA A 208 38.54 -2.65 -3.21
C ALA A 208 38.14 -2.55 -1.73
N THR A 209 38.90 -1.79 -0.93
CA THR A 209 38.62 -1.56 0.49
C THR A 209 37.43 -0.62 0.68
N ALA A 210 37.32 0.42 -0.16
CA ALA A 210 36.19 1.35 -0.13
C ALA A 210 34.86 0.64 -0.41
N ALA A 211 34.82 -0.30 -1.37
CA ALA A 211 33.64 -1.11 -1.68
C ALA A 211 33.15 -1.95 -0.48
N LEU A 212 34.04 -2.30 0.46
CA LEU A 212 33.66 -3.03 1.68
C LEU A 212 32.75 -2.21 2.59
N ALA A 213 32.72 -0.87 2.51
CA ALA A 213 31.81 -0.07 3.33
C ALA A 213 30.35 -0.37 3.01
N TYR A 214 29.99 -0.30 1.73
CA TYR A 214 28.65 -0.68 1.28
C TYR A 214 28.38 -2.16 1.53
N GLY A 215 29.37 -3.03 1.26
CA GLY A 215 29.25 -4.47 1.54
C GLY A 215 28.95 -4.78 3.01
N ALA A 216 29.67 -4.13 3.94
CA ALA A 216 29.48 -4.29 5.38
C ALA A 216 28.12 -3.76 5.84
N PHE A 217 27.73 -2.57 5.38
CA PHE A 217 26.41 -1.99 5.63
C PHE A 217 25.28 -2.91 5.15
N SER A 218 25.32 -3.32 3.87
CA SER A 218 24.27 -4.13 3.24
C SER A 218 24.17 -5.53 3.86
N THR A 219 25.31 -6.15 4.17
CA THR A 219 25.35 -7.46 4.84
C THR A 219 24.77 -7.38 6.25
N ALA A 220 25.19 -6.39 7.05
CA ALA A 220 24.69 -6.19 8.40
C ALA A 220 23.18 -5.84 8.40
N MET A 221 22.74 -5.02 7.46
CA MET A 221 21.33 -4.69 7.28
C MET A 221 20.51 -5.93 6.91
N THR A 222 21.00 -6.76 5.99
CA THR A 222 20.32 -7.99 5.57
C THR A 222 20.21 -8.98 6.72
N ALA A 223 21.32 -9.24 7.44
CA ALA A 223 21.31 -10.08 8.63
C ALA A 223 20.37 -9.55 9.72
N GLY A 224 20.37 -8.24 9.94
CA GLY A 224 19.45 -7.57 10.85
C GLY A 224 17.98 -7.76 10.48
N ARG A 225 17.63 -7.64 9.19
CA ARG A 225 16.26 -7.87 8.69
C ARG A 225 15.79 -9.31 8.94
N LEU A 226 16.67 -10.31 8.77
CA LEU A 226 16.33 -11.71 9.08
C LEU A 226 16.08 -11.96 10.58
N LEU A 227 16.68 -11.15 11.45
CA LEU A 227 16.50 -11.23 12.90
C LEU A 227 15.40 -10.29 13.42
N ALA A 228 14.96 -9.33 12.60
CA ALA A 228 14.11 -8.22 13.01
C ALA A 228 12.78 -8.69 13.59
N ASP A 229 12.12 -9.68 12.99
CA ASP A 229 10.84 -10.19 13.48
C ASP A 229 10.96 -10.82 14.87
N ARG A 230 12.03 -11.62 15.09
CA ARG A 230 12.30 -12.24 16.39
C ARG A 230 12.62 -11.21 17.47
N LEU A 231 13.43 -10.21 17.13
CA LEU A 231 13.77 -9.12 18.05
C LEU A 231 12.54 -8.26 18.36
N THR A 232 11.70 -7.99 17.37
CA THR A 232 10.44 -7.25 17.55
C THR A 232 9.49 -7.99 18.48
N GLY A 233 9.33 -9.31 18.31
CA GLY A 233 8.51 -10.12 19.21
C GLY A 233 9.00 -10.14 20.66
N ARG A 234 10.31 -10.01 20.89
CA ARG A 234 10.92 -10.05 22.23
C ARG A 234 10.96 -8.68 22.92
N PHE A 235 11.26 -7.61 22.19
CA PHE A 235 11.53 -6.28 22.76
C PHE A 235 10.44 -5.24 22.44
N GLY A 236 9.58 -5.51 21.46
CA GLY A 236 8.50 -4.63 21.03
C GLY A 236 8.94 -3.53 20.05
N ALA A 237 7.97 -3.01 19.28
CA ALA A 237 8.18 -2.06 18.19
C ALA A 237 8.91 -0.76 18.63
N VAL A 238 8.52 -0.22 19.79
CA VAL A 238 9.11 1.01 20.36
C VAL A 238 10.59 0.82 20.68
N ALA A 239 10.97 -0.33 21.26
CA ALA A 239 12.36 -0.62 21.62
C ALA A 239 13.23 -0.79 20.38
N ILE A 240 12.71 -1.47 19.35
CA ILE A 240 13.41 -1.66 18.08
C ILE A 240 13.68 -0.30 17.42
N LEU A 241 12.67 0.56 17.28
CA LEU A 241 12.89 1.88 16.67
C LEU A 241 13.83 2.75 17.51
N ARG A 242 13.69 2.74 18.84
CA ARG A 242 14.50 3.56 19.74
C ARG A 242 15.96 3.13 19.76
N HIS A 243 16.23 1.88 20.11
CA HIS A 243 17.58 1.36 20.25
C HIS A 243 18.23 1.13 18.90
N GLY A 244 17.47 0.67 17.89
CA GLY A 244 17.98 0.54 16.52
C GLY A 244 18.45 1.87 15.95
N SER A 245 17.64 2.93 16.06
CA SER A 245 18.04 4.27 15.60
C SER A 245 19.19 4.87 16.43
N ALA A 246 19.24 4.61 17.74
CA ALA A 246 20.37 5.05 18.57
C ALA A 246 21.68 4.34 18.20
N VAL A 247 21.64 3.02 17.99
CA VAL A 247 22.78 2.24 17.51
C VAL A 247 23.21 2.70 16.12
N ALA A 248 22.25 3.00 15.24
CA ALA A 248 22.54 3.56 13.93
C ALA A 248 23.27 4.92 14.03
N ALA A 249 22.77 5.84 14.86
CA ALA A 249 23.40 7.13 15.09
C ALA A 249 24.84 6.98 15.60
N LEU A 250 25.07 6.07 16.56
CA LEU A 250 26.41 5.76 17.09
C LEU A 250 27.33 5.18 16.02
N GLY A 251 26.85 4.20 15.25
CA GLY A 251 27.61 3.56 14.17
C GLY A 251 28.04 4.55 13.09
N LEU A 252 27.11 5.38 12.62
CA LEU A 252 27.41 6.37 11.59
C LEU A 252 28.30 7.51 12.11
N THR A 253 28.13 7.93 13.37
CA THR A 253 29.04 8.91 14.00
C THR A 253 30.46 8.35 14.09
N ALA A 254 30.59 7.09 14.54
CA ALA A 254 31.87 6.41 14.57
C ALA A 254 32.49 6.30 13.17
N ALA A 255 31.70 6.00 12.14
CA ALA A 255 32.19 6.00 10.77
C ALA A 255 32.68 7.40 10.35
N ALA A 256 31.84 8.42 10.47
CA ALA A 256 32.10 9.78 10.00
C ALA A 256 33.31 10.46 10.65
N LEU A 257 33.57 10.18 11.92
CA LEU A 257 34.65 10.83 12.68
C LEU A 257 35.91 9.97 12.81
N SER A 258 35.86 8.71 12.36
CA SER A 258 37.01 7.80 12.47
C SER A 258 38.07 8.12 11.41
N PRO A 259 39.33 8.34 11.81
CA PRO A 259 40.45 8.39 10.87
C PRO A 259 40.96 6.99 10.46
N TRP A 260 40.40 5.91 11.03
CA TRP A 260 40.85 4.53 10.80
C TRP A 260 39.85 3.78 9.93
N ILE A 261 40.31 3.21 8.80
CA ILE A 261 39.48 2.44 7.86
C ILE A 261 38.73 1.28 8.55
N PRO A 262 39.36 0.43 9.40
CA PRO A 262 38.63 -0.68 10.03
C PRO A 262 37.48 -0.21 10.94
N LEU A 263 37.69 0.87 11.67
CA LEU A 263 36.66 1.45 12.53
C LEU A 263 35.55 2.12 11.71
N ALA A 264 35.88 2.72 10.56
CA ALA A 264 34.89 3.25 9.63
C ALA A 264 34.01 2.14 9.02
N LEU A 265 34.61 1.01 8.63
CA LEU A 265 33.89 -0.17 8.16
C LEU A 265 32.98 -0.76 9.24
N ALA A 266 33.47 -0.86 10.48
CA ALA A 266 32.68 -1.30 11.62
C ALA A 266 31.51 -0.33 11.88
N GLY A 267 31.74 0.98 11.80
CA GLY A 267 30.70 2.00 11.93
C GLY A 267 29.59 1.86 10.89
N TRP A 268 29.93 1.65 9.61
CA TRP A 268 28.97 1.38 8.54
C TRP A 268 28.17 0.08 8.76
N ALA A 269 28.81 -0.97 9.26
CA ALA A 269 28.12 -2.22 9.62
C ALA A 269 27.12 -2.01 10.76
N VAL A 270 27.55 -1.32 11.83
CA VAL A 270 26.70 -0.99 12.99
C VAL A 270 25.53 -0.09 12.57
N PHE A 271 25.77 0.85 11.65
CA PHE A 271 24.73 1.69 11.07
C PHE A 271 23.65 0.86 10.35
N GLY A 272 24.07 -0.05 9.47
CA GLY A 272 23.15 -0.95 8.75
C GLY A 272 22.37 -1.87 9.69
N ALA A 273 23.03 -2.43 10.69
CA ALA A 273 22.38 -3.26 11.71
C ALA A 273 21.33 -2.47 12.50
N GLY A 274 21.64 -1.24 12.93
CA GLY A 274 20.72 -0.39 13.68
C GLY A 274 19.47 0.01 12.88
N LEU A 275 19.63 0.35 11.60
CA LEU A 275 18.50 0.73 10.73
C LEU A 275 17.60 -0.44 10.32
N SER A 276 18.15 -1.66 10.27
CA SER A 276 17.52 -2.84 9.66
C SER A 276 16.06 -3.09 10.04
N GLY A 277 15.71 -2.91 11.32
CA GLY A 277 14.38 -3.17 11.86
C GLY A 277 13.47 -1.95 11.95
N CYS A 278 13.94 -0.75 11.64
CA CYS A 278 13.20 0.48 11.94
C CYS A 278 12.01 0.73 10.99
N ILE A 279 12.23 0.60 9.67
CA ILE A 279 11.20 0.87 8.65
C ILE A 279 9.98 -0.07 8.77
N PRO A 280 10.12 -1.40 8.98
CA PRO A 280 8.98 -2.28 9.18
C PRO A 280 8.06 -1.86 10.33
N GLN A 281 8.62 -1.29 11.42
CA GLN A 281 7.80 -0.81 12.54
C GLN A 281 6.94 0.40 12.17
N LEU A 282 7.47 1.30 11.31
CA LEU A 282 6.73 2.46 10.83
C LEU A 282 5.56 2.04 9.92
N PHE A 283 5.80 1.07 9.02
CA PHE A 283 4.74 0.50 8.18
C PHE A 283 3.70 -0.25 8.98
N SER A 284 4.13 -1.07 9.95
CA SER A 284 3.22 -1.79 10.85
C SER A 284 2.35 -0.82 11.64
N ALA A 285 2.93 0.22 12.25
CA ALA A 285 2.16 1.21 13.00
C ALA A 285 1.19 2.03 12.12
N ALA A 286 1.54 2.29 10.86
CA ALA A 286 0.64 2.94 9.91
C ALA A 286 -0.54 2.04 9.51
N GLY A 287 -0.30 0.73 9.37
CA GLY A 287 -1.33 -0.26 9.07
C GLY A 287 -2.31 -0.49 10.22
N HIS A 288 -1.84 -0.42 11.46
CA HIS A 288 -2.68 -0.60 12.66
C HIS A 288 -3.33 0.70 13.17
N ALA A 289 -2.99 1.86 12.60
CA ALA A 289 -3.50 3.15 13.08
C ALA A 289 -5.00 3.37 12.85
N ASP A 290 -5.53 2.83 11.74
CA ASP A 290 -6.95 2.87 11.39
C ASP A 290 -7.19 1.72 10.40
N SER A 291 -8.00 0.73 10.78
CA SER A 291 -8.29 -0.44 9.94
C SER A 291 -8.96 -0.06 8.61
N ASP A 292 -9.74 1.03 8.60
CA ASP A 292 -10.50 1.47 7.43
C ASP A 292 -9.62 2.26 6.45
N ALA A 293 -8.53 2.86 6.95
CA ALA A 293 -7.59 3.67 6.16
C ALA A 293 -6.18 3.06 6.07
N ALA A 294 -6.00 1.81 6.49
CA ALA A 294 -4.69 1.15 6.61
C ALA A 294 -3.89 1.20 5.31
N GLY A 295 -4.50 0.84 4.18
CA GLY A 295 -3.83 0.87 2.87
C GLY A 295 -3.35 2.27 2.47
N VAL A 296 -4.18 3.29 2.71
CA VAL A 296 -3.83 4.69 2.38
C VAL A 296 -2.76 5.24 3.34
N ASN A 297 -2.79 4.84 4.60
CA ASN A 297 -1.78 5.24 5.58
C ASN A 297 -0.42 4.61 5.27
N VAL A 298 -0.40 3.31 4.96
CA VAL A 298 0.82 2.61 4.55
C VAL A 298 1.36 3.19 3.25
N SER A 299 0.51 3.48 2.25
CA SER A 299 0.97 4.07 0.98
C SER A 299 1.57 5.45 1.15
N ARG A 300 1.02 6.31 2.04
CA ARG A 300 1.62 7.62 2.37
C ARG A 300 3.00 7.47 3.00
N VAL A 301 3.13 6.56 3.97
CA VAL A 301 4.41 6.33 4.66
C VAL A 301 5.44 5.72 3.70
N ALA A 302 5.06 4.75 2.88
CA ALA A 302 5.93 4.15 1.88
C ALA A 302 6.32 5.14 0.77
N GLY A 303 5.35 5.88 0.22
CA GLY A 303 5.59 6.86 -0.84
C GLY A 303 6.54 7.98 -0.39
N LEU A 304 6.33 8.54 0.80
CA LEU A 304 7.23 9.56 1.35
C LEU A 304 8.59 8.96 1.74
N GLY A 305 8.62 7.71 2.20
CA GLY A 305 9.84 6.97 2.46
C GLY A 305 10.71 6.77 1.20
N TYR A 306 10.12 6.34 0.09
CA TYR A 306 10.83 6.16 -1.18
C TYR A 306 11.44 7.48 -1.70
N LEU A 307 10.74 8.61 -1.52
CA LEU A 307 11.31 9.93 -1.81
C LEU A 307 12.58 10.18 -0.97
N GLY A 308 12.57 9.80 0.31
CA GLY A 308 13.74 9.86 1.17
C GLY A 308 14.93 9.06 0.62
N MET A 309 14.70 7.81 0.23
CA MET A 309 15.75 6.95 -0.34
C MET A 309 16.42 7.55 -1.58
N LEU A 310 15.65 8.20 -2.46
CA LEU A 310 16.16 8.84 -3.68
C LEU A 310 16.77 10.23 -3.43
N ALA A 311 16.49 10.84 -2.27
CA ALA A 311 16.96 12.19 -1.95
C ALA A 311 18.45 12.24 -1.53
N GLY A 312 19.12 11.09 -1.35
CA GLY A 312 20.52 11.01 -0.92
C GLY A 312 21.46 11.93 -1.70
N PRO A 313 21.57 11.82 -3.03
CA PRO A 313 22.47 12.67 -3.82
C PRO A 313 22.00 14.13 -3.89
N ALA A 314 20.69 14.36 -3.93
CA ALA A 314 20.10 15.70 -4.00
C ALA A 314 20.31 16.52 -2.72
N VAL A 315 20.44 15.84 -1.57
CA VAL A 315 20.70 16.47 -0.27
C VAL A 315 22.18 16.52 0.04
N ILE A 316 22.90 15.41 -0.07
CA ILE A 316 24.32 15.34 0.31
C ILE A 316 25.21 16.05 -0.72
N GLY A 317 24.94 15.90 -2.02
CA GLY A 317 25.76 16.47 -3.09
C GLY A 317 25.97 17.99 -2.93
N PRO A 318 24.92 18.80 -2.77
CA PRO A 318 25.07 20.23 -2.51
C PRO A 318 25.80 20.54 -1.19
N LEU A 319 25.61 19.73 -0.15
CA LEU A 319 26.23 19.94 1.16
C LEU A 319 27.76 19.75 1.14
N THR A 320 28.28 18.89 0.26
CA THR A 320 29.74 18.67 0.15
C THR A 320 30.50 19.89 -0.36
N HIS A 321 29.82 20.86 -1.00
CA HIS A 321 30.42 22.14 -1.37
C HIS A 321 30.64 23.08 -0.17
N LEU A 322 29.94 22.84 0.94
CA LEU A 322 29.99 23.68 2.13
C LEU A 322 30.84 23.07 3.24
N VAL A 323 30.77 21.74 3.40
CA VAL A 323 31.49 21.00 4.43
C VAL A 323 32.08 19.71 3.85
N PRO A 324 33.16 19.16 4.44
CA PRO A 324 33.70 17.85 4.07
C PRO A 324 32.63 16.75 4.07
N LEU A 325 32.76 15.79 3.15
CA LEU A 325 31.79 14.70 2.96
C LEU A 325 31.45 13.98 4.27
N ASN A 326 32.45 13.67 5.09
CA ASN A 326 32.23 12.98 6.35
C ASN A 326 31.39 13.81 7.36
N LEU A 327 31.49 15.13 7.35
CA LEU A 327 30.67 16.00 8.21
C LEU A 327 29.22 16.10 7.72
N THR A 328 28.95 15.89 6.42
CA THR A 328 27.57 15.83 5.91
C THR A 328 26.75 14.68 6.54
N PHE A 329 27.42 13.62 6.99
CA PHE A 329 26.77 12.47 7.65
C PHE A 329 26.20 12.80 9.02
N LEU A 330 26.57 13.94 9.63
CA LEU A 330 25.93 14.41 10.85
C LEU A 330 24.43 14.70 10.66
N LEU A 331 23.99 14.98 9.43
CA LEU A 331 22.56 15.15 9.11
C LEU A 331 21.77 13.82 9.24
N PRO A 332 22.16 12.71 8.57
CA PRO A 332 21.59 11.40 8.85
C PRO A 332 21.71 10.96 10.32
N VAL A 333 22.82 11.28 11.01
CA VAL A 333 22.94 11.03 12.46
C VAL A 333 21.83 11.76 13.22
N ALA A 334 21.60 13.04 12.94
CA ALA A 334 20.52 13.81 13.56
C ALA A 334 19.14 13.19 13.29
N PHE A 335 18.89 12.69 12.07
CA PHE A 335 17.66 11.97 11.73
C PHE A 335 17.48 10.69 12.55
N CYS A 336 18.53 9.90 12.74
CA CYS A 336 18.50 8.73 13.62
C CYS A 336 18.23 9.12 15.08
N VAL A 337 18.80 10.22 15.59
CA VAL A 337 18.54 10.72 16.94
C VAL A 337 17.07 11.16 17.10
N VAL A 338 16.53 11.88 16.11
CA VAL A 338 15.11 12.27 16.07
C VAL A 338 14.21 11.04 16.10
N ALA A 339 14.50 10.02 15.29
CA ALA A 339 13.74 8.78 15.28
C ALA A 339 13.80 8.04 16.63
N ALA A 340 14.98 8.01 17.28
CA ALA A 340 15.14 7.40 18.59
C ALA A 340 14.29 8.10 19.68
N GLY A 341 14.28 9.43 19.66
CA GLY A 341 13.45 10.24 20.56
C GLY A 341 11.96 10.06 20.29
N ALA A 342 11.56 10.09 19.02
CA ALA A 342 10.18 9.99 18.57
C ALA A 342 9.57 8.58 18.65
N ALA A 343 10.34 7.55 19.00
CA ALA A 343 9.91 6.15 19.00
C ALA A 343 8.63 5.87 19.83
N GLY A 344 8.30 6.72 20.80
CA GLY A 344 7.04 6.65 21.55
C GLY A 344 5.78 6.76 20.68
N ILE A 345 5.87 7.30 19.46
CA ILE A 345 4.76 7.39 18.50
C ILE A 345 4.20 6.03 18.07
N LEU A 346 4.99 4.96 18.25
CA LEU A 346 4.58 3.59 17.97
C LEU A 346 3.67 2.99 19.05
N ARG A 347 3.52 3.62 20.22
CA ARG A 347 2.54 3.18 21.22
C ARG A 347 1.13 3.39 20.68
N GLU A 348 0.28 2.39 20.83
CA GLU A 348 -1.15 2.53 20.56
C GLU A 348 -1.79 3.44 21.64
N PRO A 349 -2.68 4.35 21.27
CA PRO A 349 -3.44 5.11 22.26
C PRO A 349 -4.31 4.13 23.07
N GLU A 350 -4.19 4.20 24.39
CA GLU A 350 -5.00 3.41 25.32
C GLU A 350 -6.49 3.72 25.08
N PRO A 351 -7.38 2.70 24.99
CA PRO A 351 -8.80 2.94 24.80
C PRO A 351 -9.32 3.81 25.96
N GLU A 352 -9.96 4.92 25.61
CA GLU A 352 -10.54 5.85 26.59
C GLU A 352 -11.48 5.06 27.52
N PRO A 353 -11.31 5.14 28.86
CA PRO A 353 -12.13 4.36 29.78
C PRO A 353 -13.59 4.72 29.56
N THR A 354 -14.38 3.71 29.21
CA THR A 354 -15.82 3.81 28.97
C THR A 354 -16.45 4.55 30.13
N ARG A 355 -16.95 5.77 29.91
CA ARG A 355 -17.69 6.53 30.92
C ARG A 355 -18.79 5.60 31.46
N PRO A 356 -18.89 5.38 32.78
CA PRO A 356 -19.93 4.51 33.32
C PRO A 356 -21.29 5.01 32.86
N GLY A 357 -22.00 4.16 32.12
CA GLY A 357 -23.31 4.46 31.57
C GLY A 357 -24.25 4.94 32.68
N VAL A 358 -24.88 6.10 32.43
CA VAL A 358 -26.00 6.59 33.22
C VAL A 358 -27.05 5.49 33.25
N ARG A 359 -27.28 4.89 34.43
CA ARG A 359 -28.36 3.91 34.59
C ARG A 359 -29.68 4.60 34.26
N PRO A 360 -30.59 3.97 33.49
CA PRO A 360 -31.93 4.50 33.31
C PRO A 360 -32.59 4.58 34.70
N ARG A 361 -33.14 5.76 35.03
CA ARG A 361 -33.99 5.94 36.22
C ARG A 361 -35.19 5.01 36.02
N THR A 362 -35.32 4.03 36.89
CA THR A 362 -36.55 3.28 37.09
C THR A 362 -37.58 4.26 37.65
N GLU A 363 -38.47 4.75 36.80
CA GLU A 363 -39.71 5.37 37.26
C GLU A 363 -40.51 4.27 37.97
N THR A 364 -40.75 4.49 39.26
CA THR A 364 -41.61 3.65 40.09
C THR A 364 -42.91 4.44 40.24
N VAL A 365 -44.00 3.84 39.74
CA VAL A 365 -45.45 4.04 39.98
C VAL A 365 -45.91 5.38 40.53
#